data_AF-A0A8C8RFT6-F1
#
_entry.id   AF-A0A8C8RFT6-F1
#
_cell.length_a   1.000
_cell.length_b   1.000
_cell.length_c   1.000
_cell.angle_alpha   90.00
_cell.angle_beta   90.00
_cell.angle_gamma   90.00
#
_symmetry.space_group_name_H-M   'P 1'
#
loop_
_entity.id
_entity.type
_entity.pdbx_description
1 polymer ?
#
loop_
_entity_poly.entity_id
_entity_poly.type
_entity_poly.pdbx_seq_one_letter_code
_entity_poly.pdbx_strand_id
1 'polypeptide(L)'
;MDVCCEAAGRYPSNYNAWSHRIWILQHLGKLDIKILLDELSSTKHWVSVHVSDHSGFHYRKFLIKSLISRTVTDNAILVQNQAVNEQTPSLPNDEKNEVAEAACTEDQRVDLPHLLEEELEFCTDLIDIYPGHETLWCHRRHVFYLQHHLNNKLPLPNVRLSSADSDAGALNNSYPSAAVSHLTQAMDIDGLNDLSKQGYTQETKRLKRAPAQDSLALEMEYRFIDNILATCRDVEQVRFATAYRKWLVIFLGQ
;
A
#
# COMPACT_ATOMS: atom_id res chain seq x y z
N MET A 1 12.00 -20.23 11.84
CA MET A 1 12.23 -19.84 10.42
C MET A 1 13.66 -20.15 9.95
N ASP A 2 14.55 -20.57 10.84
CA ASP A 2 16.01 -20.65 10.63
C ASP A 2 16.44 -21.57 9.49
N VAL A 3 15.76 -22.70 9.29
CA VAL A 3 16.05 -23.62 8.17
C VAL A 3 15.85 -22.95 6.82
N CYS A 4 14.81 -22.12 6.67
CA CYS A 4 14.57 -21.35 5.45
C CYS A 4 15.65 -20.28 5.25
N CYS A 5 16.07 -19.58 6.32
CA CYS A 5 17.15 -18.60 6.26
C CYS A 5 18.46 -19.25 5.79
N GLU A 6 18.84 -20.37 6.40
CA GLU A 6 20.04 -21.11 6.05
C GLU A 6 20.00 -21.61 4.59
N ALA A 7 18.84 -22.11 4.15
CA ALA A 7 18.65 -22.53 2.76
C ALA A 7 18.73 -21.35 1.78
N ALA A 8 18.24 -20.16 2.15
CA ALA A 8 18.37 -18.95 1.35
C ALA A 8 19.82 -18.46 1.26
N GLY A 9 20.63 -18.68 2.30
CA GLY A 9 22.05 -18.27 2.30
C GLY A 9 22.94 -19.14 1.43
N ARG A 10 22.52 -20.39 1.16
CA ARG A 10 23.28 -21.34 0.32
C ARG A 10 23.05 -21.16 -1.18
N TYR A 11 21.96 -20.50 -1.57
CA TYR A 11 21.62 -20.33 -2.98
C TYR A 11 21.00 -18.95 -3.25
N PRO A 12 21.59 -18.12 -4.13
CA PRO A 12 21.09 -16.78 -4.38
C PRO A 12 19.65 -16.83 -4.92
N SER A 13 18.77 -15.99 -4.36
CA SER A 13 17.34 -15.96 -4.71
C SER A 13 16.67 -17.33 -4.63
N ASN A 14 16.91 -18.09 -3.55
CA ASN A 14 16.28 -19.40 -3.33
C ASN A 14 14.75 -19.28 -3.14
N TYR A 15 14.03 -19.28 -4.25
CA TYR A 15 12.58 -19.16 -4.28
C TYR A 15 11.89 -20.20 -3.39
N ASN A 16 12.35 -21.45 -3.41
CA ASN A 16 11.74 -22.53 -2.63
C ASN A 16 11.82 -22.29 -1.12
N ALA A 17 12.96 -21.78 -0.62
CA ALA A 17 13.13 -21.46 0.79
C ALA A 17 12.16 -20.36 1.24
N TRP A 18 12.05 -19.28 0.44
CA TRP A 18 11.15 -18.16 0.72
C TRP A 18 9.67 -18.54 0.56
N SER A 19 9.31 -19.30 -0.47
CA SER A 19 7.94 -19.81 -0.66
C SER A 19 7.51 -20.74 0.46
N HIS A 20 8.42 -21.59 0.96
CA HIS A 20 8.11 -22.41 2.12
C HIS A 20 7.90 -21.54 3.38
N ARG A 21 8.70 -20.49 3.56
CA ARG A 21 8.54 -19.52 4.64
C ARG A 21 7.16 -18.85 4.61
N ILE A 22 6.69 -18.44 3.43
CA ILE A 22 5.32 -17.95 3.20
C ILE A 22 4.28 -19.00 3.61
N TRP A 23 4.46 -20.25 3.16
CA TRP A 23 3.54 -21.33 3.48
C TRP A 23 3.41 -21.57 4.98
N ILE A 24 4.53 -21.51 5.73
CA ILE A 24 4.55 -21.63 7.19
C ILE A 24 3.71 -20.51 7.82
N LEU A 25 3.89 -19.26 7.38
CA LEU A 25 3.11 -18.14 7.91
C LEU A 25 1.61 -18.26 7.64
N GLN A 26 1.24 -18.78 6.47
CA GLN A 26 -0.17 -18.96 6.10
C GLN A 26 -0.84 -20.08 6.91
N HIS A 27 -0.17 -21.21 7.09
CA HIS A 27 -0.80 -22.43 7.62
C HIS A 27 -0.54 -22.66 9.11
N LEU A 28 0.68 -22.37 9.57
CA LEU A 28 1.08 -22.57 10.96
C LEU A 28 0.96 -21.26 11.75
N GLY A 29 1.46 -20.16 11.18
CA GLY A 29 1.39 -18.83 11.79
C GLY A 29 0.04 -18.13 11.66
N LYS A 30 -0.87 -18.65 10.82
CA LYS A 30 -2.22 -18.11 10.55
C LYS A 30 -2.24 -16.60 10.22
N LEU A 31 -1.14 -16.07 9.66
CA LEU A 31 -0.96 -14.64 9.39
C LEU A 31 -1.17 -13.76 10.63
N ASP A 32 -0.75 -14.25 11.80
CA ASP A 32 -0.77 -13.47 13.04
C ASP A 32 0.06 -12.18 12.89
N ILE A 33 -0.52 -11.05 13.31
CA ILE A 33 0.08 -9.71 13.11
C ILE A 33 1.45 -9.61 13.78
N LYS A 34 1.59 -10.16 14.99
CA LYS A 34 2.85 -10.10 15.73
C LYS A 34 3.93 -10.90 15.02
N ILE A 35 3.60 -12.12 14.56
CA ILE A 35 4.54 -12.93 13.76
C ILE A 35 4.93 -12.21 12.47
N LEU A 36 3.98 -11.56 11.79
CA LEU A 36 4.26 -10.81 10.57
C LEU A 36 5.21 -9.62 10.81
N LEU A 37 5.04 -8.89 11.92
CA LEU A 37 5.93 -7.80 12.32
C LEU A 37 7.33 -8.31 12.68
N ASP A 38 7.41 -9.36 13.49
CA ASP A 38 8.68 -10.00 13.87
C ASP A 38 9.46 -10.49 12.64
N GLU A 39 8.75 -11.03 11.65
CA GLU A 39 9.33 -11.47 10.37
C GLU A 39 9.78 -10.30 9.50
N LEU A 40 9.04 -9.19 9.48
CA LEU A 40 9.42 -8.01 8.72
C LEU A 40 10.67 -7.35 9.32
N SER A 41 10.76 -7.29 10.65
CA SER A 41 11.94 -6.80 11.37
C SER A 41 13.15 -7.71 11.18
N SER A 42 12.99 -9.02 11.39
CA SER A 42 14.11 -9.98 11.31
C SER A 42 14.67 -10.14 9.89
N THR A 43 13.85 -9.96 8.85
CA THR A 43 14.32 -10.05 7.46
C THR A 43 14.93 -8.75 6.92
N LYS A 44 14.87 -7.63 7.66
CA LYS A 44 15.43 -6.34 7.22
C LYS A 44 16.94 -6.42 6.99
N HIS A 45 17.67 -7.00 7.96
CA HIS A 45 19.11 -7.19 7.82
C HIS A 45 19.47 -8.10 6.64
N TRP A 46 18.69 -9.17 6.41
CA TRP A 46 18.94 -10.09 5.31
C TRP A 46 18.97 -9.38 3.96
N VAL A 47 17.92 -8.61 3.66
CA VAL A 47 17.82 -7.93 2.36
C VAL A 47 18.78 -6.75 2.24
N SER A 48 19.25 -6.17 3.36
CA SER A 48 20.29 -5.13 3.32
C SER A 48 21.66 -5.65 2.90
N VAL A 49 21.94 -6.93 3.10
CA VAL A 49 23.20 -7.56 2.69
C VAL A 49 23.04 -8.41 1.43
N HIS A 50 21.81 -8.75 1.02
CA HIS A 50 21.47 -9.46 -0.21
C HIS A 50 20.58 -8.61 -1.12
N VAL A 51 21.10 -7.45 -1.55
CA VAL A 51 20.31 -6.45 -2.30
C VAL A 51 19.77 -6.92 -3.66
N SER A 52 20.35 -7.97 -4.24
CA SER A 52 19.86 -8.62 -5.48
C SER A 52 18.91 -9.80 -5.23
N ASP A 53 18.54 -10.10 -3.98
CA ASP A 53 17.64 -11.22 -3.67
C ASP A 53 16.18 -10.85 -3.95
N HIS A 54 15.74 -11.11 -5.19
CA HIS A 54 14.35 -10.90 -5.60
C HIS A 54 13.36 -11.69 -4.74
N SER A 55 13.74 -12.88 -4.27
CA SER A 55 12.84 -13.73 -3.47
C SER A 55 12.69 -13.20 -2.04
N GLY A 56 13.78 -12.67 -1.47
CA GLY A 56 13.77 -12.00 -0.17
C GLY A 56 12.92 -10.73 -0.17
N PHE A 57 13.07 -9.86 -1.18
CA PHE A 57 12.19 -8.69 -1.32
C PHE A 57 10.74 -9.06 -1.62
N HIS A 58 10.51 -10.12 -2.41
CA HIS A 58 9.16 -10.66 -2.62
C HIS A 58 8.52 -11.13 -1.31
N TYR A 59 9.30 -11.77 -0.42
CA TYR A 59 8.85 -12.16 0.90
C TYR A 59 8.43 -10.95 1.75
N ARG A 60 9.25 -9.89 1.78
CA ARG A 60 8.90 -8.63 2.47
C ARG A 60 7.61 -8.02 1.93
N LYS A 61 7.46 -7.99 0.62
CA LYS A 61 6.21 -7.60 -0.05
C LYS A 61 5.01 -8.43 0.42
N PHE A 62 5.16 -9.75 0.56
CA PHE A 62 4.11 -10.61 1.09
C PHE A 62 3.73 -10.24 2.54
N LEU A 63 4.72 -9.99 3.40
CA LEU A 63 4.49 -9.59 4.80
C LEU A 63 3.70 -8.29 4.89
N ILE A 64 4.13 -7.24 4.19
CA ILE A 64 3.47 -5.92 4.18
C ILE A 64 2.03 -6.03 3.69
N LYS A 65 1.80 -6.75 2.58
CA LYS A 65 0.43 -6.97 2.08
C LYS A 65 -0.44 -7.71 3.08
N SER A 66 0.10 -8.71 3.77
CA SER A 66 -0.62 -9.49 4.78
C SER A 66 -0.98 -8.64 5.99
N LEU A 67 -0.08 -7.76 6.45
CA LEU A 67 -0.34 -6.78 7.52
C LEU A 67 -1.45 -5.81 7.14
N ILE A 68 -1.42 -5.25 5.92
CA ILE A 68 -2.49 -4.37 5.42
C ILE A 68 -3.83 -5.12 5.41
N SER A 69 -3.86 -6.33 4.84
CA SER A 69 -5.09 -7.13 4.77
C SER A 69 -5.65 -7.49 6.15
N ARG A 70 -4.79 -7.85 7.11
CA ARG A 70 -5.22 -8.15 8.47
C ARG A 70 -5.79 -6.94 9.17
N THR A 71 -5.04 -5.84 9.18
CA THR A 71 -5.44 -4.59 9.84
C THR A 71 -6.76 -4.06 9.29
N VAL A 72 -6.96 -4.07 7.97
CA VAL A 72 -8.24 -3.64 7.36
C VAL A 72 -9.39 -4.56 7.79
N THR A 73 -9.16 -5.87 7.86
CA THR A 73 -10.18 -6.85 8.30
C THR A 73 -10.53 -6.67 9.78
N ASP A 74 -9.53 -6.48 10.65
CA ASP A 74 -9.74 -6.31 12.09
C ASP A 74 -10.51 -5.02 12.40
N ASN A 75 -10.17 -3.92 11.70
CA ASN A 75 -10.94 -2.67 11.80
C ASN A 75 -12.41 -2.86 11.34
N ALA A 76 -12.67 -3.64 10.28
CA ALA A 76 -14.04 -3.89 9.80
C ALA A 76 -14.88 -4.70 10.79
N ILE A 77 -14.29 -5.70 11.46
CA ILE A 77 -14.96 -6.50 12.50
C ILE A 77 -15.26 -5.63 13.73
N LEU A 78 -14.32 -4.78 14.15
CA LEU A 78 -14.49 -3.88 15.30
C LEU A 78 -15.68 -2.92 15.09
N VAL A 79 -15.79 -2.32 13.90
CA VAL A 79 -16.89 -1.40 13.55
C VAL A 79 -18.25 -2.12 13.53
N GLN A 80 -18.31 -3.36 13.06
CA GLN A 80 -19.55 -4.15 13.09
C GLN A 80 -20.00 -4.49 14.52
N ASN A 81 -19.07 -4.85 15.40
CA ASN A 81 -19.38 -5.19 16.78
C ASN A 81 -19.84 -3.98 17.61
N GLN A 82 -19.35 -2.78 17.30
CA GLN A 82 -19.83 -1.53 17.92
C GLN A 82 -21.26 -1.18 17.50
N ALA A 83 -21.64 -1.40 16.23
CA ALA A 83 -22.98 -1.12 15.72
C ALA A 83 -24.07 -2.06 16.28
N VAL A 84 -23.70 -3.29 16.66
CA VAL A 84 -24.63 -4.26 17.27
C VAL A 84 -24.88 -3.96 18.76
N ASN A 85 -23.89 -3.36 19.44
CA ASN A 85 -23.99 -3.08 20.88
C ASN A 85 -24.83 -1.83 21.22
N GLU A 86 -25.12 -0.95 20.26
CA GLU A 86 -25.99 0.24 20.46
C GLU A 86 -27.50 -0.07 20.44
N GLN A 87 -27.91 -1.34 20.24
CA GLN A 87 -29.33 -1.73 20.12
C GLN A 87 -29.89 -2.55 21.30
N THR A 88 -29.21 -2.57 22.45
CA THR A 88 -29.79 -3.15 23.69
C THR A 88 -29.96 -2.10 24.78
N PRO A 89 -31.21 -1.72 25.15
CA PRO A 89 -31.45 -0.97 26.39
C PRO A 89 -31.22 -1.92 27.57
N SER A 90 -30.16 -1.68 28.34
CA SER A 90 -29.92 -2.40 29.58
C SER A 90 -30.81 -1.87 30.71
N LEU A 91 -31.49 -2.78 31.41
CA LEU A 91 -32.06 -2.55 32.74
C LEU A 91 -31.04 -3.02 33.79
N PRO A 92 -30.93 -2.35 34.95
CA PRO A 92 -29.94 -2.70 35.96
C PRO A 92 -30.49 -3.81 36.87
N ASN A 93 -29.61 -4.73 37.29
CA ASN A 93 -29.61 -5.19 38.68
C ASN A 93 -28.29 -5.90 39.03
N ASP A 94 -27.86 -5.60 40.24
CA ASP A 94 -26.60 -5.92 40.91
C ASP A 94 -26.35 -7.43 41.13
N GLU A 95 -25.09 -7.86 41.06
CA GLU A 95 -24.25 -8.23 42.23
C GLU A 95 -23.02 -9.09 41.83
N LYS A 96 -21.84 -8.54 42.14
CA LYS A 96 -20.57 -9.15 42.56
C LYS A 96 -20.22 -10.60 42.15
N ASN A 97 -19.15 -10.74 41.36
CA ASN A 97 -17.97 -11.47 41.83
C ASN A 97 -16.69 -11.04 41.10
N GLU A 98 -15.62 -11.00 41.89
CA GLU A 98 -14.36 -10.31 41.70
C GLU A 98 -13.24 -11.25 41.21
N VAL A 99 -12.32 -10.67 40.44
CA VAL A 99 -10.85 -10.94 40.40
C VAL A 99 -10.27 -11.91 39.34
N ALA A 100 -9.40 -11.28 38.52
CA ALA A 100 -8.25 -11.76 37.73
C ALA A 100 -8.55 -12.59 36.46
N GLU A 101 -8.09 -12.22 35.26
CA GLU A 101 -6.81 -11.61 34.92
C GLU A 101 -6.97 -10.42 33.97
N ALA A 102 -6.57 -9.25 34.44
CA ALA A 102 -6.10 -8.18 33.57
C ALA A 102 -4.71 -8.58 33.06
N ALA A 103 -4.65 -9.19 31.89
CA ALA A 103 -3.44 -9.24 31.08
C ALA A 103 -3.64 -8.27 29.90
N CYS A 104 -2.88 -7.19 29.92
CA CYS A 104 -2.83 -6.13 28.93
C CYS A 104 -2.79 -6.65 27.50
N THR A 105 -3.92 -6.66 26.80
CA THR A 105 -3.90 -6.48 25.35
C THR A 105 -3.76 -4.99 25.12
N GLU A 106 -2.51 -4.50 25.14
CA GLU A 106 -2.14 -3.31 24.38
C GLU A 106 -2.68 -3.57 22.98
N ASP A 107 -3.77 -2.88 22.63
CA ASP A 107 -4.38 -2.92 21.30
C ASP A 107 -3.41 -2.16 20.39
N GLN A 108 -2.26 -2.80 20.09
CA GLN A 108 -1.15 -2.21 19.37
C GLN A 108 -1.56 -2.16 17.90
N ARG A 109 -2.39 -1.16 17.59
CA ARG A 109 -2.85 -0.88 16.24
C ARG A 109 -1.63 -0.57 15.40
N VAL A 110 -1.40 -1.39 14.38
CA VAL A 110 -0.28 -1.21 13.46
C VAL A 110 -0.44 0.10 12.70
N ASP A 111 0.53 0.99 12.83
CA ASP A 111 0.61 2.22 12.03
C ASP A 111 1.12 1.87 10.61
N LEU A 112 0.17 1.47 9.75
CA LEU A 112 0.48 1.06 8.38
C LEU A 112 1.10 2.19 7.53
N PRO A 113 0.62 3.46 7.59
CA PRO A 113 1.28 4.57 6.91
C PRO A 113 2.75 4.72 7.30
N HIS A 114 3.05 4.70 8.61
CA HIS A 114 4.43 4.83 9.09
C HIS A 114 5.31 3.66 8.65
N LEU A 115 4.80 2.43 8.73
CA LEU A 115 5.52 1.23 8.27
C LEU A 115 5.89 1.29 6.78
N LEU A 116 5.02 1.83 5.93
CA LEU A 116 5.29 1.99 4.50
C LEU A 116 6.29 3.13 4.23
N GLU A 117 6.24 4.20 5.02
CA GLU A 117 7.23 5.28 4.97
C GLU A 117 8.63 4.78 5.35
N GLU A 118 8.76 4.03 6.44
CA GLU A 118 10.02 3.40 6.85
C GLU A 118 10.58 2.43 5.78
N GLU A 119 9.70 1.67 5.12
CA GLU A 119 10.14 0.75 4.06
C GLU A 119 10.59 1.50 2.79
N LEU A 120 9.99 2.66 2.48
CA LEU A 120 10.45 3.54 1.40
C LEU A 120 11.79 4.21 1.73
N GLU A 121 11.96 4.68 2.96
CA GLU A 121 13.24 5.22 3.44
C GLU A 121 14.33 4.14 3.37
N PHE A 122 14.04 2.94 3.83
CA PHE A 122 14.94 1.81 3.70
C PHE A 122 15.30 1.50 2.23
N CYS A 123 14.34 1.60 1.30
CA CYS A 123 14.64 1.49 -0.13
C CYS A 123 15.54 2.63 -0.62
N THR A 124 15.33 3.87 -0.15
CA THR A 124 16.18 5.02 -0.48
C THR A 124 17.63 4.73 -0.11
N ASP A 125 17.87 4.32 1.15
CA ASP A 125 19.21 4.01 1.66
C ASP A 125 19.90 2.92 0.81
N LEU A 126 19.19 1.83 0.52
CA LEU A 126 19.77 0.73 -0.26
C LEU A 126 20.06 1.14 -1.71
N ILE A 127 19.20 1.95 -2.33
CA ILE A 127 19.38 2.43 -3.70
C ILE A 127 20.58 3.40 -3.79
N ASP A 128 20.79 4.20 -2.74
CA ASP A 128 21.92 5.13 -2.66
C ASP A 128 23.25 4.41 -2.38
N ILE A 129 23.26 3.42 -1.47
CA ILE A 129 24.45 2.65 -1.09
C ILE A 129 24.84 1.65 -2.20
N TYR A 130 23.86 1.04 -2.86
CA TYR A 130 24.05 -0.02 -3.86
C TYR A 130 23.36 0.34 -5.18
N PRO A 131 23.94 1.24 -5.99
CA PRO A 131 23.38 1.61 -7.29
C PRO A 131 23.41 0.44 -8.27
N GLY A 132 22.45 0.42 -9.20
CA GLY A 132 22.43 -0.55 -10.31
C GLY A 132 21.73 -1.87 -10.02
N HIS A 133 20.94 -1.95 -8.93
CA HIS A 133 20.19 -3.15 -8.57
C HIS A 133 18.70 -3.03 -8.90
N GLU A 134 18.25 -3.70 -9.97
CA GLU A 134 16.84 -3.69 -10.41
C GLU A 134 15.86 -4.11 -9.32
N THR A 135 16.27 -5.06 -8.48
CA THR A 135 15.48 -5.60 -7.37
C THR A 135 14.98 -4.50 -6.43
N LEU A 136 15.85 -3.54 -6.10
CA LEU A 136 15.53 -2.44 -5.18
C LEU A 136 14.46 -1.51 -5.77
N TRP A 137 14.62 -1.14 -7.06
CA TRP A 137 13.65 -0.32 -7.77
C TRP A 137 12.30 -1.01 -7.96
N CYS A 138 12.32 -2.32 -8.20
CA CYS A 138 11.10 -3.13 -8.27
C CYS A 138 10.37 -3.20 -6.92
N HIS A 139 11.12 -3.32 -5.82
CA HIS A 139 10.55 -3.32 -4.47
C HIS A 139 9.99 -1.96 -4.09
N ARG A 140 10.77 -0.88 -4.28
CA ARG A 140 10.33 0.50 -4.04
C ARG A 140 9.01 0.81 -4.76
N ARG A 141 8.92 0.42 -6.03
CA ARG A 141 7.70 0.57 -6.85
C ARG A 141 6.49 -0.06 -6.18
N HIS A 142 6.68 -1.25 -5.63
CA HIS A 142 5.61 -1.96 -4.96
C HIS A 142 5.19 -1.28 -3.65
N VAL A 143 6.15 -0.85 -2.84
CA VAL A 143 5.87 -0.17 -1.57
C VAL A 143 5.14 1.15 -1.81
N PHE A 144 5.62 1.96 -2.77
CA PHE A 144 4.97 3.22 -3.15
C PHE A 144 3.53 2.99 -3.64
N TYR A 145 3.32 1.97 -4.48
CA TYR A 145 1.98 1.58 -4.93
C TYR A 145 1.06 1.26 -3.74
N LEU A 146 1.53 0.49 -2.76
CA LEU A 146 0.74 0.17 -1.57
C LEU A 146 0.42 1.42 -0.74
N GLN A 147 1.40 2.29 -0.53
CA GLN A 147 1.24 3.55 0.22
C GLN A 147 0.17 4.44 -0.44
N HIS A 148 0.30 4.67 -1.75
CA HIS A 148 -0.66 5.49 -2.50
C HIS A 148 -2.09 4.91 -2.43
N HIS A 149 -2.24 3.59 -2.56
CA HIS A 149 -3.57 2.97 -2.45
C HIS A 149 -4.14 2.96 -1.04
N LEU A 150 -3.30 2.90 -0.01
CA LEU A 150 -3.73 2.96 1.38
C LEU A 150 -4.26 4.37 1.72
N ASN A 151 -3.52 5.41 1.33
CA ASN A 151 -3.90 6.81 1.54
C ASN A 151 -5.25 7.14 0.87
N ASN A 152 -5.46 6.65 -0.36
CA ASN A 152 -6.70 6.85 -1.08
C ASN A 152 -7.90 6.06 -0.52
N LYS A 153 -7.66 5.00 0.28
CA LYS A 153 -8.72 4.17 0.87
C LYS A 153 -9.14 4.59 2.27
N LEU A 154 -8.28 5.29 3.01
CA LEU A 154 -8.60 5.79 4.34
C LEU A 154 -9.45 7.06 4.22
N PRO A 155 -10.73 7.07 4.68
CA PRO A 155 -11.48 8.30 4.78
C PRO A 155 -10.79 9.19 5.82
N LEU A 156 -10.39 10.40 5.44
CA LEU A 156 -9.92 11.39 6.43
C LEU A 156 -11.01 11.57 7.51
N PRO A 157 -10.63 11.63 8.81
CA PRO A 157 -11.51 12.19 9.81
C PRO A 157 -11.72 13.66 9.44
N ASN A 158 -12.91 14.00 8.95
CA ASN A 158 -13.26 15.38 8.64
C ASN A 158 -13.07 16.23 9.89
N VAL A 159 -12.06 17.10 9.87
CA VAL A 159 -11.99 18.28 10.73
C VAL A 159 -13.28 19.07 10.47
N ARG A 160 -14.21 19.06 11.44
CA ARG A 160 -15.43 19.87 11.40
C ARG A 160 -15.03 21.34 11.43
N LEU A 161 -14.91 21.95 10.25
CA LEU A 161 -15.04 23.39 10.11
C LEU A 161 -16.54 23.69 10.15
N SER A 162 -17.01 24.18 11.30
CA SER A 162 -18.31 24.85 11.39
C SER A 162 -18.29 26.05 10.44
N SER A 163 -19.20 26.09 9.49
CA SER A 163 -19.57 27.30 8.77
C SER A 163 -21.08 27.37 8.72
N ALA A 164 -21.60 28.43 9.33
CA ALA A 164 -23.01 28.79 9.40
C ALA A 164 -23.58 29.19 8.03
N ASP A 165 -24.89 28.97 7.92
CA ASP A 165 -25.93 29.66 7.14
C ASP A 165 -25.71 29.96 5.65
N SER A 166 -26.57 29.39 4.79
CA SER A 166 -27.58 30.18 4.06
C SER A 166 -28.54 29.31 3.25
N ASP A 167 -29.73 29.85 3.10
CA ASP A 167 -31.04 29.24 2.87
C ASP A 167 -31.43 29.07 1.38
N ALA A 168 -32.52 28.31 1.18
CA ALA A 168 -33.47 28.28 0.05
C ALA A 168 -33.19 27.48 -1.24
N GLY A 169 -34.12 26.56 -1.55
CA GLY A 169 -34.80 26.57 -2.86
C GLY A 169 -34.87 25.29 -3.73
N ALA A 170 -35.90 24.46 -3.48
CA ALA A 170 -36.81 23.87 -4.47
C ALA A 170 -36.39 22.78 -5.52
N LEU A 171 -36.95 21.58 -5.29
CA LEU A 171 -37.88 20.79 -6.14
C LEU A 171 -37.44 19.94 -7.38
N ASN A 172 -37.85 18.65 -7.28
CA ASN A 172 -38.39 17.69 -8.27
C ASN A 172 -37.41 16.79 -9.06
N ASN A 173 -37.40 15.45 -8.85
CA ASN A 173 -38.29 14.37 -9.37
C ASN A 173 -38.16 14.19 -10.91
N SER A 174 -37.93 13.02 -11.56
CA SER A 174 -38.03 11.59 -11.23
C SER A 174 -37.27 10.72 -12.28
N TYR A 175 -36.98 9.47 -11.92
CA TYR A 175 -36.47 8.28 -12.67
C TYR A 175 -37.37 7.79 -13.86
N PRO A 176 -37.16 6.62 -14.56
CA PRO A 176 -36.16 5.53 -14.45
C PRO A 176 -35.64 4.88 -15.78
N SER A 177 -34.75 3.87 -15.61
CA SER A 177 -34.56 2.65 -16.46
C SER A 177 -33.63 2.79 -17.68
N ALA A 178 -32.81 1.82 -18.13
CA ALA A 178 -32.58 0.41 -17.82
C ALA A 178 -31.12 0.06 -18.28
N ALA A 179 -30.34 -0.70 -17.51
CA ALA A 179 -29.94 -2.09 -17.76
C ALA A 179 -28.64 -2.33 -18.54
N VAL A 180 -28.00 -3.43 -18.15
CA VAL A 180 -27.01 -4.27 -18.87
C VAL A 180 -25.53 -4.01 -18.59
N SER A 181 -25.04 -4.86 -17.68
CA SER A 181 -23.70 -5.42 -17.53
C SER A 181 -23.03 -5.81 -18.85
N HIS A 182 -21.75 -5.50 -19.04
CA HIS A 182 -20.83 -6.40 -19.73
C HIS A 182 -19.39 -6.26 -19.22
N LEU A 183 -18.88 -7.41 -18.76
CA LEU A 183 -17.49 -7.80 -18.65
C LEU A 183 -16.70 -7.40 -19.91
N THR A 184 -15.45 -6.96 -19.78
CA THR A 184 -14.49 -7.12 -20.87
C THR A 184 -13.10 -7.41 -20.34
N GLN A 185 -12.61 -8.56 -20.79
CA GLN A 185 -11.35 -9.19 -20.50
C GLN A 185 -10.47 -9.02 -21.75
N ALA A 186 -9.18 -8.75 -21.50
CA ALA A 186 -7.99 -9.11 -22.28
C ALA A 186 -7.83 -8.77 -23.78
N MET A 187 -6.73 -8.05 -24.03
CA MET A 187 -5.66 -8.25 -25.05
C MET A 187 -6.05 -8.60 -26.50
N ASP A 188 -5.64 -7.77 -27.46
CA ASP A 188 -4.48 -8.09 -28.33
C ASP A 188 -4.09 -6.95 -29.29
N ILE A 189 -2.96 -7.17 -29.96
CA ILE A 189 -1.93 -6.27 -30.49
C ILE A 189 -2.09 -5.95 -32.00
N ASP A 190 -1.49 -4.81 -32.38
CA ASP A 190 -1.01 -4.34 -33.71
C ASP A 190 -1.96 -3.90 -34.83
N GLY A 191 -1.61 -2.76 -35.45
CA GLY A 191 -2.16 -2.34 -36.75
C GLY A 191 -1.99 -0.86 -37.09
N LEU A 192 -0.84 -0.53 -37.69
CA LEU A 192 -0.48 0.73 -38.36
C LEU A 192 -1.56 1.27 -39.32
N ASN A 193 -1.95 2.56 -39.25
CA ASN A 193 -2.32 3.36 -40.44
C ASN A 193 -2.42 4.88 -40.15
N ASP A 194 -1.82 5.67 -41.05
CA ASP A 194 -1.83 7.13 -41.11
C ASP A 194 -3.16 7.72 -41.61
N LEU A 195 -3.49 8.96 -41.17
CA LEU A 195 -3.83 10.14 -41.99
C LEU A 195 -4.79 11.12 -41.29
N SER A 196 -4.24 12.29 -40.96
CA SER A 196 -4.75 13.64 -41.27
C SER A 196 -6.06 14.18 -40.66
N LYS A 197 -5.94 15.43 -40.16
CA LYS A 197 -6.92 16.53 -40.08
C LYS A 197 -7.85 16.64 -38.85
N GLN A 198 -7.54 17.69 -38.07
CA GLN A 198 -8.39 18.87 -37.85
C GLN A 198 -9.13 19.01 -36.51
N GLY A 199 -8.91 20.16 -35.86
CA GLY A 199 -9.97 20.90 -35.14
C GLY A 199 -9.98 20.87 -33.61
N TYR A 200 -9.32 21.87 -33.02
CA TYR A 200 -9.68 22.63 -31.81
C TYR A 200 -10.87 22.17 -30.94
N THR A 201 -10.62 21.96 -29.64
CA THR A 201 -11.32 22.62 -28.52
C THR A 201 -10.50 22.51 -27.22
N GLN A 202 -10.22 23.66 -26.60
CA GLN A 202 -9.73 23.73 -25.22
C GLN A 202 -10.88 23.31 -24.28
N GLU A 203 -10.73 22.21 -23.57
CA GLU A 203 -11.50 21.96 -22.35
C GLU A 203 -10.59 22.16 -21.13
N THR A 204 -10.88 23.23 -20.39
CA THR A 204 -10.32 23.49 -19.08
C THR A 204 -10.73 22.37 -18.12
N LYS A 205 -9.82 21.43 -17.90
CA LYS A 205 -9.95 20.39 -16.88
C LYS A 205 -10.11 21.04 -15.52
N ARG A 206 -11.32 20.93 -14.95
CA ARG A 206 -11.58 21.07 -13.51
C ARG A 206 -10.64 20.11 -12.79
N LEU A 207 -9.53 20.61 -12.23
CA LEU A 207 -8.72 19.85 -11.29
C LEU A 207 -9.63 19.52 -10.10
N LYS A 208 -10.05 18.26 -10.02
CA LYS A 208 -10.45 17.68 -8.74
C LYS A 208 -9.19 17.69 -7.89
N ARG A 209 -9.13 18.63 -6.94
CA ARG A 209 -8.03 18.79 -6.00
C ARG A 209 -7.85 17.47 -5.26
N ALA A 210 -6.78 16.75 -5.55
CA ALA A 210 -6.39 15.57 -4.79
C ALA A 210 -6.16 15.97 -3.31
N PRO A 211 -6.33 15.04 -2.35
CA PRO A 211 -6.02 15.31 -0.95
C PRO A 211 -4.59 15.83 -0.80
N ALA A 212 -4.38 16.89 -0.02
CA ALA A 212 -3.08 17.58 0.07
C ALA A 212 -1.90 16.68 0.50
N GLN A 213 -2.17 15.55 1.15
CA GLN A 213 -1.17 14.59 1.61
C GLN A 213 -0.58 13.74 0.47
N ASP A 214 -1.39 13.33 -0.50
CA ASP A 214 -0.88 12.58 -1.67
C ASP A 214 0.01 13.45 -2.56
N SER A 215 -0.20 14.77 -2.56
CA SER A 215 0.66 15.72 -3.26
C SER A 215 2.07 15.76 -2.68
N LEU A 216 2.22 15.61 -1.35
CA LEU A 216 3.52 15.72 -0.68
C LEU A 216 4.36 14.46 -0.87
N ALA A 217 3.76 13.27 -0.67
CA ALA A 217 4.46 12.00 -0.92
C ALA A 217 4.91 11.89 -2.38
N LEU A 218 4.06 12.33 -3.30
CA LEU A 218 4.39 12.34 -4.73
C LEU A 218 5.53 13.32 -5.06
N GLU A 219 5.52 14.52 -4.48
CA GLU A 219 6.58 15.51 -4.69
C GLU A 219 7.92 14.99 -4.18
N MET A 220 7.93 14.34 -3.01
CA MET A 220 9.13 13.70 -2.46
C MET A 220 9.65 12.60 -3.40
N GLU A 221 8.76 11.81 -3.99
CA GLU A 221 9.15 10.73 -4.91
C GLU A 221 9.79 11.27 -6.20
N TYR A 222 9.23 12.33 -6.80
CA TYR A 222 9.86 12.98 -7.94
C TYR A 222 11.22 13.59 -7.59
N ARG A 223 11.32 14.24 -6.41
CA ARG A 223 12.59 14.82 -5.94
C ARG A 223 13.66 13.76 -5.76
N PHE A 224 13.31 12.61 -5.20
CA PHE A 224 14.21 11.46 -5.06
C PHE A 224 14.75 11.00 -6.42
N ILE A 225 13.85 10.79 -7.40
CA ILE A 225 14.23 10.37 -8.76
C ILE A 225 15.12 11.41 -9.43
N ASP A 226 14.73 12.70 -9.38
CA ASP A 226 15.49 13.79 -10.01
C ASP A 226 16.87 13.93 -9.38
N ASN A 227 17.00 13.74 -8.07
CA ASN A 227 18.30 13.73 -7.39
C ASN A 227 19.21 12.59 -7.90
N ILE A 228 18.68 11.37 -8.03
CA ILE A 228 19.45 10.24 -8.57
C ILE A 228 19.88 10.51 -10.02
N LEU A 229 18.98 11.01 -10.87
CA LEU A 229 19.29 11.32 -12.27
C LEU A 229 20.30 12.46 -12.42
N ALA A 230 20.35 13.39 -11.47
CA ALA A 230 21.29 14.51 -11.49
C ALA A 230 22.70 14.15 -10.98
N THR A 231 22.79 13.22 -10.02
CA THR A 231 24.04 12.95 -9.28
C THR A 231 24.71 11.63 -9.64
N CYS A 232 23.95 10.63 -10.10
CA CYS A 232 24.47 9.29 -10.33
C CYS A 232 25.13 9.14 -11.70
N ARG A 233 26.25 8.41 -11.75
CA ARG A 233 26.97 8.06 -12.99
C ARG A 233 26.82 6.59 -13.38
N ASP A 234 26.23 5.78 -12.51
CA ASP A 234 25.99 4.37 -12.80
C ASP A 234 24.91 4.22 -13.88
N VAL A 235 25.24 3.51 -14.97
CA VAL A 235 24.39 3.43 -16.16
C VAL A 235 23.10 2.66 -15.87
N GLU A 236 23.20 1.57 -15.10
CA GLU A 236 22.04 0.76 -14.75
C GLU A 236 21.12 1.52 -13.78
N GLN A 237 21.68 2.22 -12.80
CA GLN A 237 20.93 3.08 -11.90
C GLN A 237 20.14 4.16 -12.64
N VAL A 238 20.77 4.86 -13.58
CA VAL A 238 20.10 5.88 -14.41
C VAL A 238 18.99 5.23 -15.25
N ARG A 239 19.23 4.04 -15.80
CA ARG A 239 18.23 3.27 -16.55
C ARG A 239 17.02 2.93 -15.68
N PHE A 240 17.24 2.41 -14.46
CA PHE A 240 16.17 2.06 -13.53
C PHE A 240 15.41 3.27 -13.01
N ALA A 241 16.11 4.35 -12.63
CA ALA A 241 15.49 5.61 -12.23
C ALA A 241 14.60 6.20 -13.33
N THR A 242 15.08 6.17 -14.58
CA THR A 242 14.30 6.62 -15.75
C THR A 242 13.07 5.75 -15.97
N ALA A 243 13.21 4.42 -15.88
CA ALA A 243 12.08 3.50 -16.01
C ALA A 243 11.05 3.69 -14.89
N TYR A 244 11.53 3.93 -13.66
CA TYR A 244 10.69 4.22 -12.51
C TYR A 244 9.92 5.53 -12.68
N ARG A 245 10.57 6.60 -13.15
CA ARG A 245 9.90 7.88 -13.48
C ARG A 245 8.79 7.70 -14.50
N LYS A 246 9.05 6.97 -15.58
CA LYS A 246 8.06 6.67 -16.62
C LYS A 246 6.87 5.91 -16.05
N TRP A 247 7.13 4.91 -15.21
CA TRP A 247 6.09 4.18 -14.50
C TRP A 247 5.26 5.11 -13.61
N LEU A 248 5.88 6.00 -12.85
CA LEU A 248 5.18 6.93 -11.95
C LEU A 248 4.21 7.85 -12.71
N VAL A 249 4.62 8.37 -13.87
CA VAL A 249 3.75 9.17 -14.76
C VAL A 249 2.54 8.37 -15.25
N ILE A 250 2.76 7.11 -15.67
CA ILE A 250 1.67 6.23 -16.13
C ILE A 250 0.73 5.89 -14.97
N PHE A 251 1.29 5.56 -13.80
CA PHE A 251 0.54 5.17 -12.61
C PHE A 251 -0.41 6.28 -12.14
N LEU A 252 0.01 7.54 -12.19
CA LEU A 252 -0.82 8.68 -11.79
C LEU A 252 -1.84 9.13 -12.85
N GLY A 253 -1.64 8.69 -14.09
CA GLY A 253 -2.57 8.96 -15.19
C GLY A 253 -3.74 7.96 -15.26
N GLN A 254 -3.75 6.92 -14.43
CA GLN A 254 -4.79 5.89 -14.31
C GLN A 254 -5.83 6.28 -13.26
#